data_AF-A0ABD0ZH01-F1
#
_entry.id   AF-A0ABD0ZH01-F1
#
_cell.length_a   1.000
_cell.length_b   1.000
_cell.length_c   1.000
_cell.angle_alpha   90.00
_cell.angle_beta   90.00
_cell.angle_gamma   90.00
#
_symmetry.space_group_name_H-M   'P 1'
#
loop_
_entity.id
_entity.type
_entity.pdbx_description
1 polymer ?
#
loop_
_entity_poly.entity_id
_entity_poly.type
_entity_poly.pdbx_seq_one_letter_code
_entity_poly.pdbx_strand_id
1 'polypeptide(L)'
;MYSGPSVADSSNYGFEKEENAAKWKGLFVSPLRKVCEQVHHSLRARDDALDYVEGLILRLLGMLCAKPQPHTVADVDERVRRTFPTPIDRWAISDARDALERGRKRSHALEVLQHKIDSQVSLYIVAVLEYISADILKLAGNYVKNIHHVDITCQDLRVAMYADKVTNSCWHYFCYSFALSN
;
A
#
# COMPACT_ATOMS: atom_id res chain seq x y z
N MET A 1 3.54 -14.44 -41.04
CA MET A 1 3.36 -15.11 -39.73
C MET A 1 4.24 -14.37 -38.71
N TYR A 2 3.63 -13.93 -37.62
CA TYR A 2 4.22 -13.08 -36.59
C TYR A 2 5.48 -13.71 -35.97
N SER A 3 6.53 -12.91 -35.79
CA SER A 3 7.59 -13.17 -34.81
C SER A 3 7.50 -12.08 -33.75
N GLY A 4 6.79 -12.38 -32.67
CA GLY A 4 6.74 -11.53 -31.48
C GLY A 4 8.03 -11.70 -30.67
N PRO A 5 8.54 -10.64 -30.02
CA PRO A 5 9.72 -10.76 -29.18
C PRO A 5 9.43 -11.64 -27.97
N SER A 6 10.38 -12.53 -27.69
CA SER A 6 10.46 -13.36 -26.50
C SER A 6 10.27 -12.51 -25.25
N VAL A 7 9.33 -12.94 -24.40
CA VAL A 7 9.06 -12.37 -23.08
C VAL A 7 10.34 -12.47 -22.25
N ALA A 8 11.13 -11.41 -22.28
CA ALA A 8 12.29 -11.24 -21.44
C ALA A 8 11.82 -11.15 -19.98
N ASP A 9 12.06 -12.22 -19.25
CA ASP A 9 12.54 -12.21 -17.86
C ASP A 9 11.91 -11.09 -17.00
N SER A 10 10.63 -11.25 -16.69
CA SER A 10 10.00 -10.57 -15.56
C SER A 10 10.46 -11.26 -14.28
N SER A 11 11.76 -11.16 -13.97
CA SER A 11 12.33 -11.59 -12.69
C SER A 11 11.82 -10.66 -11.60
N ASN A 12 10.60 -11.00 -11.19
CA ASN A 12 9.91 -10.61 -9.97
C ASN A 12 10.93 -10.50 -8.84
N TYR A 13 11.19 -9.27 -8.39
CA TYR A 13 12.15 -9.04 -7.33
C TYR A 13 11.56 -9.64 -6.05
N GLY A 14 12.12 -10.76 -5.59
CA GLY A 14 11.63 -11.53 -4.44
C GLY A 14 11.68 -10.76 -3.13
N PHE A 15 10.73 -9.85 -2.91
CA PHE A 15 10.25 -9.48 -1.58
C PHE A 15 9.64 -10.70 -0.87
N GLU A 16 9.23 -11.70 -1.65
CA GLU A 16 8.83 -13.04 -1.24
C GLU A 16 10.00 -14.00 -0.96
N LYS A 17 11.27 -13.59 -1.12
CA LYS A 17 12.36 -14.41 -0.58
C LYS A 17 12.20 -14.47 0.94
N GLU A 18 11.83 -15.66 1.40
CA GLU A 18 11.53 -16.07 2.78
C GLU A 18 12.48 -15.48 3.84
N GLU A 19 13.73 -15.21 3.45
CA GLU A 19 14.79 -14.62 4.29
C GLU A 19 14.57 -13.14 4.68
N ASN A 20 13.84 -12.35 3.88
CA ASN A 20 13.52 -10.96 4.21
C ASN A 20 12.10 -10.80 4.79
N ALA A 21 11.15 -11.69 4.46
CA ALA A 21 9.77 -11.62 4.95
C ALA A 21 9.70 -11.55 6.49
N ALA A 22 10.59 -12.28 7.19
CA ALA A 22 10.71 -12.25 8.64
C ALA A 22 11.16 -10.88 9.20
N LYS A 23 11.90 -10.08 8.42
CA LYS A 23 12.32 -8.73 8.84
C LYS A 23 11.20 -7.70 8.70
N TRP A 24 10.26 -7.93 7.78
CA TRP A 24 9.19 -6.99 7.47
C TRP A 24 7.88 -7.30 8.21
N LYS A 25 7.66 -8.56 8.59
CA LYS A 25 6.45 -9.00 9.28
C LYS A 25 6.33 -8.32 10.65
N GLY A 26 5.20 -7.66 10.90
CA GLY A 26 4.90 -6.91 12.11
C GLY A 26 5.45 -5.49 12.16
N LEU A 27 6.24 -5.05 11.16
CA LEU A 27 6.79 -3.69 11.15
C LEU A 27 5.72 -2.63 10.91
N PHE A 28 4.70 -2.94 10.11
CA PHE A 28 3.65 -2.01 9.74
C PHE A 28 2.42 -2.13 10.64
N VAL A 29 2.22 -3.24 11.36
CA VAL A 29 1.05 -3.43 12.24
C VAL A 29 0.87 -2.29 13.25
N SER A 30 1.94 -1.85 13.93
CA SER A 30 1.87 -0.76 14.92
C SER A 30 1.55 0.61 14.28
N PRO A 31 2.25 1.04 13.20
CA PRO A 31 1.84 2.19 12.40
C PRO A 31 0.40 2.12 11.86
N LEU A 32 -0.02 0.97 11.33
CA LEU A 32 -1.36 0.77 10.75
C LEU A 32 -2.46 0.92 11.81
N ARG A 33 -2.22 0.47 13.04
CA ARG A 33 -3.15 0.70 14.15
C ARG A 33 -3.35 2.19 14.42
N LYS A 34 -2.27 2.98 14.43
CA LYS A 34 -2.37 4.45 14.60
C LYS A 34 -3.12 5.10 13.45
N VAL A 35 -2.91 4.64 12.22
CA VAL A 35 -3.67 5.11 11.06
C VAL A 35 -5.15 4.78 11.22
N CYS A 36 -5.50 3.57 11.68
CA CYS A 36 -6.88 3.20 11.96
C CYS A 36 -7.52 4.14 13.01
N GLU A 37 -6.82 4.45 14.10
CA GLU A 37 -7.30 5.35 15.15
C GLU A 37 -7.50 6.79 14.63
N GLN A 38 -6.62 7.26 13.73
CA GLN A 38 -6.75 8.58 13.09
C GLN A 38 -7.95 8.66 12.15
N VAL A 39 -8.19 7.61 11.36
CA VAL A 39 -9.29 7.56 10.39
C VAL A 39 -10.63 7.28 11.08
N HIS A 40 -10.63 6.47 12.14
CA HIS A 40 -11.82 6.02 12.85
C HIS A 40 -11.59 5.96 14.36
N HIS A 41 -11.82 7.08 15.05
CA HIS A 41 -11.68 7.21 16.51
C HIS A 41 -12.55 6.24 17.35
N SER A 42 -13.59 5.64 16.77
CA SER A 42 -14.55 4.76 17.45
C SER A 42 -14.39 3.28 17.11
N LEU A 43 -13.50 2.92 16.17
CA LEU A 43 -13.33 1.55 15.71
C LEU A 43 -11.97 1.01 16.12
N ARG A 44 -11.89 -0.31 16.28
CA ARG A 44 -10.63 -1.01 16.55
C ARG A 44 -10.33 -1.98 15.42
N ALA A 45 -9.14 -1.90 14.84
CA ALA A 45 -8.67 -2.93 13.92
C ALA A 45 -8.09 -4.12 14.71
N ARG A 46 -8.60 -5.31 14.41
CA ARG A 46 -8.04 -6.55 14.93
C ARG A 46 -6.71 -6.88 14.27
N ASP A 47 -5.90 -7.70 14.94
CA ASP A 47 -4.56 -8.05 14.45
C ASP A 47 -4.62 -8.80 13.11
N ASP A 48 -5.60 -9.68 12.89
CA ASP A 48 -5.80 -10.37 11.60
C ASP A 48 -6.12 -9.40 10.46
N ALA A 49 -6.85 -8.32 10.75
CA ALA A 49 -7.14 -7.26 9.80
C ALA A 49 -5.87 -6.46 9.46
N LEU A 50 -5.09 -6.09 10.49
CA LEU A 50 -3.85 -5.34 10.33
C LEU A 50 -2.77 -6.16 9.60
N ASP A 51 -2.66 -7.45 9.89
CA ASP A 51 -1.75 -8.37 9.20
C ASP A 51 -2.11 -8.51 7.72
N TYR A 52 -3.41 -8.55 7.40
CA TYR A 52 -3.87 -8.59 6.01
C TYR A 52 -3.51 -7.30 5.27
N VAL A 53 -3.73 -6.13 5.89
CA VAL A 53 -3.34 -4.84 5.30
C VAL A 53 -1.82 -4.75 5.16
N GLU A 54 -1.04 -5.18 6.16
CA GLU A 54 0.42 -5.24 6.07
C GLU A 54 0.89 -6.06 4.86
N GLY A 55 0.30 -7.23 4.62
CA GLY A 55 0.60 -8.06 3.45
C GLY A 55 0.36 -7.31 2.13
N LEU A 56 -0.74 -6.57 2.03
CA LEU A 56 -1.02 -5.71 0.87
C LEU A 56 0.03 -4.60 0.74
N ILE A 57 0.38 -3.91 1.82
CA ILE A 57 1.34 -2.80 1.79
C ILE A 57 2.75 -3.27 1.44
N LEU A 58 3.18 -4.42 1.95
CA LEU A 58 4.48 -5.01 1.61
C LEU A 58 4.58 -5.39 0.14
N ARG A 59 3.50 -5.92 -0.44
CA ARG A 59 3.45 -6.19 -1.87
C ARG A 59 3.56 -4.91 -2.69
N LEU A 60 2.92 -3.83 -2.24
CA LEU A 60 2.92 -2.55 -2.93
C LEU A 60 4.31 -1.93 -2.88
N LEU A 61 4.94 -1.97 -1.70
CA LEU A 61 6.34 -1.62 -1.53
C LEU A 61 7.23 -2.39 -2.51
N GLY A 62 6.98 -3.68 -2.67
CA GLY A 62 7.71 -4.53 -3.61
C GLY A 62 7.58 -4.08 -5.06
N MET A 63 6.37 -3.73 -5.51
CA MET A 63 6.13 -3.19 -6.84
C MET A 63 6.77 -1.82 -7.04
N LEU A 64 6.64 -0.91 -6.07
CA LEU A 64 7.24 0.42 -6.12
C LEU A 64 8.77 0.39 -6.07
N CYS A 65 9.38 -0.65 -5.50
CA CYS A 65 10.83 -0.84 -5.43
C CYS A 65 11.35 -1.88 -6.45
N ALA A 66 10.51 -2.36 -7.37
CA ALA A 66 10.89 -3.31 -8.40
C ALA A 66 12.04 -2.78 -9.27
N LYS A 67 12.89 -3.64 -9.83
CA LYS A 67 14.01 -3.19 -10.65
C LYS A 67 13.55 -2.51 -11.95
N PRO A 68 14.25 -1.46 -12.41
CA PRO A 68 15.40 -0.78 -11.78
C PRO A 68 14.99 -0.02 -10.52
N GLN A 69 15.80 0.06 -9.46
CA GLN A 69 15.36 0.74 -8.23
C GLN A 69 15.08 2.24 -8.48
N PRO A 70 14.06 2.83 -7.85
CA PRO A 70 13.81 4.26 -7.98
C PRO A 70 14.93 5.06 -7.28
N HIS A 71 15.51 6.03 -7.97
CA HIS A 71 16.57 6.89 -7.42
C HIS A 71 16.10 8.33 -7.20
N THR A 72 14.94 8.69 -7.75
CA THR A 72 14.34 10.01 -7.62
C THR A 72 12.87 9.92 -7.22
N VAL A 73 12.34 11.00 -6.65
CA VAL A 73 10.89 11.13 -6.36
C VAL A 73 10.08 11.00 -7.66
N ALA A 74 10.59 11.48 -8.79
CA ALA A 74 9.95 11.36 -10.10
C ALA A 74 9.83 9.91 -10.58
N ASP A 75 10.82 9.05 -10.28
CA ASP A 75 10.73 7.62 -10.59
C ASP A 75 9.59 6.95 -9.82
N VAL A 76 9.39 7.37 -8.57
CA VAL A 76 8.29 6.87 -7.74
C VAL A 76 6.95 7.40 -8.26
N ASP A 77 6.84 8.67 -8.64
CA ASP A 77 5.63 9.24 -9.27
C ASP A 77 5.21 8.45 -10.50
N GLU A 78 6.14 8.14 -11.40
CA GLU A 78 5.86 7.39 -12.61
C GLU A 78 5.35 5.97 -12.27
N ARG A 79 5.94 5.32 -11.26
CA ARG A 79 5.48 4.01 -10.78
C ARG A 79 4.10 4.07 -10.16
N VAL A 80 3.83 5.09 -9.36
CA VAL A 80 2.51 5.32 -8.76
C VAL A 80 1.48 5.53 -9.87
N ARG A 81 1.75 6.35 -10.90
CA ARG A 81 0.85 6.54 -12.05
C ARG A 81 0.60 5.27 -12.86
N ARG A 82 1.58 4.38 -12.96
CA ARG A 82 1.43 3.08 -13.64
C ARG A 82 0.69 2.05 -12.79
N THR A 83 0.81 2.17 -11.47
CA THR A 83 0.28 1.19 -10.51
C THR A 83 -1.17 1.51 -10.14
N PHE A 84 -1.49 2.79 -9.96
CA PHE A 84 -2.79 3.27 -9.52
C PHE A 84 -3.54 3.94 -10.67
N PRO A 85 -4.85 3.68 -10.82
CA PRO A 85 -5.69 4.41 -11.74
C PRO A 85 -6.02 5.81 -11.23
N THR A 86 -6.29 6.75 -12.14
CA THR A 86 -6.81 8.08 -11.79
C THR A 86 -8.21 7.99 -11.20
N PRO A 87 -8.54 8.72 -10.11
CA PRO A 87 -7.75 9.79 -9.48
C PRO A 87 -6.83 9.37 -8.33
N ILE A 88 -6.71 8.07 -8.03
CA ILE A 88 -5.95 7.57 -6.87
C ILE A 88 -4.46 7.91 -7.00
N ASP A 89 -3.90 7.74 -8.19
CA ASP A 89 -2.51 8.12 -8.48
C ASP A 89 -2.21 9.58 -8.12
N ARG A 90 -3.11 10.49 -8.50
CA ARG A 90 -2.96 11.93 -8.27
C ARG A 90 -3.06 12.26 -6.79
N TRP A 91 -4.01 11.67 -6.08
CA TRP A 91 -4.16 11.90 -4.64
C TRP A 91 -2.99 11.33 -3.85
N ALA A 92 -2.53 10.11 -4.18
CA ALA A 92 -1.38 9.49 -3.55
C ALA A 92 -0.09 10.30 -3.77
N ILE A 93 0.14 10.80 -4.99
CA ILE A 93 1.30 11.68 -5.30
C ILE A 93 1.19 13.00 -4.54
N SER A 94 0.02 13.62 -4.52
CA SER A 94 -0.19 14.89 -3.82
C SER A 94 0.08 14.74 -2.32
N ASP A 95 -0.49 13.71 -1.69
CA ASP A 95 -0.33 13.45 -0.26
C ASP A 95 1.14 13.13 0.09
N ALA A 96 1.81 12.33 -0.75
CA ALA A 96 3.21 12.00 -0.56
C ALA A 96 4.14 13.22 -0.68
N ARG A 97 3.84 14.16 -1.59
CA ARG A 97 4.58 15.43 -1.73
C ARG A 97 4.38 16.33 -0.53
N ASP A 98 3.14 16.50 -0.09
CA ASP A 98 2.82 17.25 1.13
C ASP A 98 3.54 16.68 2.35
N ALA A 99 3.59 15.35 2.48
CA ALA A 99 4.29 14.68 3.56
C ALA A 99 5.82 14.91 3.53
N LEU A 100 6.39 15.04 2.34
CA LEU A 100 7.81 15.35 2.14
C LEU A 100 8.13 16.78 2.57
N GLU A 101 7.28 17.74 2.22
CA GLU A 101 7.42 19.16 2.60
C GLU A 101 7.26 19.38 4.11
N ARG A 102 6.37 18.63 4.76
CA ARG A 102 6.10 18.74 6.20
C ARG A 102 7.18 18.14 7.10
N GLY A 103 8.24 17.53 6.55
CA GLY A 103 9.35 16.99 7.32
C GLY A 103 8.93 15.87 8.28
N ARG A 104 8.24 14.85 7.76
CA ARG A 104 7.64 13.77 8.54
C ARG A 104 8.65 13.04 9.43
N LYS A 105 8.24 12.72 10.67
CA LYS A 105 9.06 11.93 11.62
C LYS A 105 9.35 10.54 11.03
N ARG A 106 10.60 10.11 11.13
CA ARG A 106 11.08 8.84 10.57
C ARG A 106 10.33 7.67 11.24
N SER A 107 9.70 6.81 10.45
CA SER A 107 9.19 5.51 10.90
C SER A 107 10.30 4.45 10.82
N HIS A 108 10.23 3.43 11.66
CA HIS A 108 11.17 2.29 11.60
C HIS A 108 11.15 1.56 10.25
N ALA A 109 10.04 1.63 9.51
CA ALA A 109 9.95 1.11 8.15
C ALA A 109 10.94 1.80 7.18
N LEU A 110 11.30 3.07 7.43
CA LEU A 110 12.29 3.80 6.64
C LEU A 110 13.70 3.28 6.87
N GLU A 111 14.04 2.88 8.10
CA GLU A 111 15.40 2.42 8.45
C GLU A 111 15.80 1.19 7.61
N VAL A 112 14.83 0.30 7.34
CA VAL A 112 15.06 -0.89 6.51
C VAL A 112 15.22 -0.54 5.02
N LEU A 113 14.54 0.51 4.52
CA LEU A 113 14.62 0.96 3.13
C LEU A 113 15.86 1.83 2.84
N GLN A 114 16.30 2.61 3.83
CA GLN A 114 17.43 3.55 3.71
C GLN A 114 18.77 2.87 3.40
N HIS A 115 18.93 1.59 3.73
CA HIS A 115 20.13 0.84 3.36
C HIS A 115 20.29 0.62 1.85
N LYS A 116 19.25 0.90 1.05
CA LYS A 116 19.23 0.61 -0.40
C LYS A 116 18.86 1.80 -1.28
N ILE A 117 18.08 2.75 -0.76
CA ILE A 117 17.51 3.87 -1.53
C ILE A 117 17.79 5.16 -0.76
N ASP A 118 17.99 6.26 -1.48
CA ASP A 118 18.12 7.60 -0.92
C ASP A 118 17.01 7.92 0.12
N SER A 119 17.37 8.69 1.15
CA SER A 119 16.48 8.98 2.26
C SER A 119 15.22 9.73 1.85
N GLN A 120 15.32 10.64 0.88
CA GLN A 120 14.18 11.43 0.40
C GLN A 120 13.20 10.55 -0.38
N VAL A 121 13.73 9.65 -1.22
CA VAL A 121 12.93 8.70 -2.01
C VAL A 121 12.25 7.67 -1.10
N SER A 122 12.96 7.19 -0.08
CA SER A 122 12.42 6.26 0.92
C SER A 122 11.26 6.88 1.71
N LEU A 123 11.42 8.15 2.13
CA LEU A 123 10.35 8.93 2.79
C LEU A 123 9.12 9.04 1.89
N TYR A 124 9.34 9.33 0.62
CA TYR A 124 8.27 9.46 -0.36
C TYR A 124 7.50 8.15 -0.57
N ILE A 125 8.21 7.03 -0.72
CA ILE A 125 7.59 5.70 -0.84
C ILE A 125 6.74 5.40 0.39
N VAL A 126 7.26 5.60 1.59
CA VAL A 126 6.51 5.35 2.83
C VAL A 126 5.26 6.22 2.93
N ALA A 127 5.33 7.48 2.48
CA ALA A 127 4.15 8.35 2.45
C ALA A 127 3.06 7.82 1.51
N VAL A 128 3.43 7.33 0.32
CA VAL A 128 2.49 6.67 -0.60
C VAL A 128 1.86 5.43 0.05
N LEU A 129 2.67 4.57 0.67
CA LEU A 129 2.18 3.37 1.35
C LEU A 129 1.21 3.69 2.47
N GLU A 130 1.48 4.74 3.24
CA GLU A 130 0.60 5.15 4.33
C GLU A 130 -0.72 5.72 3.82
N TYR A 131 -0.70 6.53 2.76
CA TYR A 131 -1.91 7.04 2.13
C TYR A 131 -2.84 5.89 1.71
N ILE A 132 -2.29 4.88 1.04
CA ILE A 132 -3.05 3.70 0.61
C ILE A 132 -3.54 2.88 1.81
N SER A 133 -2.72 2.76 2.86
CA SER A 133 -3.12 2.10 4.11
C SER A 133 -4.32 2.78 4.76
N ALA A 134 -4.29 4.12 4.84
CA ALA A 134 -5.35 4.92 5.42
C ALA A 134 -6.64 4.77 4.63
N ASP A 135 -6.57 4.74 3.30
CA ASP A 135 -7.76 4.61 2.47
C ASP A 135 -8.41 3.22 2.57
N ILE A 136 -7.61 2.15 2.56
CA ILE A 136 -8.12 0.78 2.79
C ILE A 136 -8.83 0.67 4.14
N LEU A 137 -8.22 1.20 5.21
CA LEU A 137 -8.80 1.20 6.55
C LEU A 137 -10.06 2.08 6.62
N LYS A 138 -10.09 3.19 5.87
CA LYS A 138 -11.26 4.07 5.76
C LYS A 138 -12.43 3.39 5.08
N LEU A 139 -12.18 2.67 3.99
CA LEU A 139 -13.18 1.90 3.27
C LEU A 139 -13.79 0.82 4.18
N ALA A 140 -12.93 0.04 4.84
CA ALA A 140 -13.37 -1.03 5.73
C ALA A 140 -14.10 -0.50 6.97
N GLY A 141 -13.61 0.56 7.60
CA GLY A 141 -14.29 1.12 8.77
C GLY A 141 -15.61 1.80 8.44
N ASN A 142 -15.77 2.39 7.25
CA ASN A 142 -17.07 2.85 6.77
C ASN A 142 -18.04 1.69 6.57
N TYR A 143 -17.58 0.57 5.99
CA TYR A 143 -18.38 -0.65 5.88
C TYR A 143 -18.82 -1.19 7.24
N VAL A 144 -17.88 -1.32 8.19
CA VAL A 144 -18.11 -1.79 9.56
C VAL A 144 -19.11 -0.89 10.31
N LYS A 145 -19.00 0.43 10.16
CA LYS A 145 -19.97 1.39 10.73
C LYS A 145 -21.36 1.21 10.15
N ASN A 146 -21.48 0.97 8.85
CA ASN A 146 -22.77 0.77 8.19
C ASN A 146 -23.50 -0.49 8.67
N ILE A 147 -22.74 -1.52 9.10
CA ILE A 147 -23.30 -2.74 9.70
C ILE A 147 -23.32 -2.69 11.24
N HIS A 148 -23.04 -1.53 11.84
CA HIS A 148 -23.04 -1.29 13.29
C HIS A 148 -22.08 -2.18 14.12
N HIS A 149 -20.97 -2.62 13.52
CA HIS A 149 -19.89 -3.29 14.22
C HIS A 149 -18.89 -2.26 14.80
N VAL A 150 -18.12 -2.66 15.81
CA VAL A 150 -17.10 -1.82 16.47
C VAL A 150 -15.66 -2.24 16.15
N ASP A 151 -15.48 -3.47 15.68
CA ASP A 151 -14.19 -4.04 15.34
C ASP A 151 -14.09 -4.29 13.83
N ILE A 152 -12.96 -3.92 13.23
CA ILE A 152 -12.63 -4.20 11.83
C ILE A 152 -11.89 -5.54 11.79
N THR A 153 -12.47 -6.53 11.12
CA THR A 153 -11.88 -7.86 10.91
C THR A 153 -11.28 -8.02 9.51
N CYS A 154 -10.46 -9.06 9.29
CA CYS A 154 -9.96 -9.40 7.95
C CYS A 154 -11.12 -9.68 6.97
N GLN A 155 -12.21 -10.28 7.46
CA GLN A 155 -13.39 -10.53 6.64
C GLN A 155 -14.07 -9.23 6.21
N ASP A 156 -14.19 -8.25 7.11
CA ASP A 156 -14.77 -6.93 6.79
C ASP A 156 -13.94 -6.20 5.73
N LEU A 157 -12.60 -6.27 5.81
CA LEU A 157 -11.71 -5.74 4.78
C LEU A 157 -11.99 -6.39 3.42
N ARG A 158 -12.04 -7.72 3.37
CA ARG A 158 -12.31 -8.46 2.11
C ARG A 158 -13.68 -8.12 1.54
N VAL A 159 -14.71 -8.06 2.39
CA VAL A 159 -16.06 -7.74 1.97
C VAL A 159 -16.17 -6.29 1.54
N ALA A 160 -15.59 -5.33 2.26
CA ALA A 160 -15.59 -3.92 1.89
C ALA A 160 -14.89 -3.68 0.55
N MET A 161 -13.69 -4.26 0.36
CA MET A 161 -12.96 -4.22 -0.91
C MET A 161 -13.71 -4.91 -2.05
N TYR A 162 -14.50 -5.94 -1.75
CA TYR A 162 -15.34 -6.62 -2.75
C TYR A 162 -16.65 -5.87 -3.03
N ALA A 163 -17.25 -5.24 -2.04
CA ALA A 163 -18.52 -4.52 -2.16
C ALA A 163 -18.34 -3.20 -2.93
N ASP A 164 -17.16 -2.58 -2.79
CA ASP A 164 -16.72 -1.46 -3.62
C ASP A 164 -16.68 -1.79 -5.13
N LYS A 165 -16.88 -3.07 -5.51
CA LYS A 165 -17.10 -3.47 -6.91
C LYS A 165 -18.34 -2.84 -7.56
N VAL A 166 -19.37 -2.48 -6.78
CA VAL A 166 -20.72 -2.17 -7.29
C VAL A 166 -21.00 -0.67 -7.35
N THR A 167 -20.26 0.17 -6.61
CA THR A 167 -20.64 1.57 -6.34
C THR A 167 -19.93 2.67 -7.14
N ASN A 168 -19.13 2.32 -8.17
CA ASN A 168 -18.31 3.23 -9.00
C ASN A 168 -17.11 3.90 -8.29
N SER A 169 -15.99 3.98 -9.03
CA SER A 169 -14.86 4.95 -8.92
C SER A 169 -13.48 4.31 -8.71
N CYS A 170 -12.84 3.81 -9.77
CA CYS A 170 -11.38 3.56 -9.95
C CYS A 170 -10.63 2.64 -8.95
N TRP A 171 -11.00 2.57 -7.68
CA TRP A 171 -10.51 1.67 -6.63
C TRP A 171 -10.73 0.19 -6.98
N HIS A 172 -11.81 -0.10 -7.72
CA HIS A 172 -12.13 -1.44 -8.24
C HIS A 172 -10.95 -2.10 -8.97
N TYR A 173 -10.36 -1.45 -9.97
CA TYR A 173 -9.27 -2.05 -10.77
C TYR A 173 -7.99 -2.21 -9.96
N PHE A 174 -7.71 -1.26 -9.06
CA PHE A 174 -6.53 -1.31 -8.21
C PHE A 174 -6.63 -2.46 -7.20
N CYS A 175 -7.68 -2.50 -6.38
CA CYS A 175 -7.86 -3.55 -5.38
C CYS A 175 -8.00 -4.94 -6.01
N TYR A 176 -8.64 -5.07 -7.18
CA TYR A 176 -8.81 -6.36 -7.86
C TYR A 176 -7.52 -6.88 -8.49
N SER A 177 -6.79 -6.08 -9.29
CA SER A 177 -5.50 -6.51 -9.86
C SER A 177 -4.44 -6.76 -8.79
N PHE A 178 -4.49 -5.97 -7.71
CA PHE A 178 -3.52 -6.07 -6.63
C PHE A 178 -3.78 -7.23 -5.67
N ALA A 179 -5.05 -7.57 -5.38
CA ALA A 179 -5.41 -8.70 -4.54
C ALA A 179 -5.43 -10.05 -5.28
N LEU A 180 -5.60 -10.08 -6.61
CA LEU A 180 -5.68 -11.33 -7.40
C LEU A 180 -4.43 -11.71 -8.18
N SER A 181 -3.44 -10.84 -8.29
CA SER A 181 -2.11 -11.32 -8.66
C SER A 181 -1.72 -12.36 -7.60
N ASN A 182 -1.51 -13.62 -7.95
CA ASN A 182 -0.92 -14.65 -7.11
C ASN A 182 0.25 -15.19 -7.93
#